data_AF-A0A9E3FE88-F1
#
_entry.id   AF-A0A9E3FE88-F1
#
_cell.length_a   1.000
_cell.length_b   1.000
_cell.length_c   1.000
_cell.angle_alpha   90.00
_cell.angle_beta   90.00
_cell.angle_gamma   90.00
#
_symmetry.space_group_name_H-M   'P 1'
#
loop_
_entity.id
_entity.type
_entity.pdbx_description
1 polymer ?
#
loop_
_entity_poly.entity_id
_entity_poly.type
_entity_poly.pdbx_seq_one_letter_code
_entity_poly.pdbx_strand_id
1 'polypeptide(L)'
;MLLTACVYNRTAVTPSASETLGNLVSEETMVLPGGLRFSEEGEAEVIPGCCCGLEGWREWLGVPQEGNTAWGGHDPDVWVEHAGGKVRVWQDEREGADCVEFDREEMTTLLSRVETDLGGFLARLGEWVSHVSPGLEQAVVGHVAKNMDVRAGRT
;
A
#
# COMPACT_ATOMS: atom_id res chain seq x y z
N MET A 1 2.49 28.37 4.72
CA MET A 1 2.08 27.16 5.47
C MET A 1 2.74 25.98 4.79
N LEU A 2 3.69 25.34 5.44
CA LEU A 2 4.43 24.19 4.90
C LEU A 2 3.78 22.92 5.47
N LEU A 3 3.15 22.12 4.61
CA LEU A 3 2.65 20.80 4.98
C LEU A 3 3.74 19.78 4.64
N THR A 4 4.34 19.16 5.65
CA THR A 4 5.38 18.15 5.46
C THR A 4 4.73 16.79 5.28
N ALA A 5 4.87 16.21 4.08
CA ALA A 5 4.64 14.78 3.82
C ALA A 5 6.00 14.04 3.88
N CYS A 6 6.01 12.76 4.26
CA CYS A 6 7.18 11.87 4.32
C CYS A 6 8.12 11.96 5.54
N VAL A 7 7.60 12.14 6.77
CA VAL A 7 8.43 12.10 8.00
C VAL A 7 9.13 10.74 8.19
N TYR A 8 8.55 9.66 7.69
CA TYR A 8 9.11 8.30 7.83
C TYR A 8 10.44 8.13 7.10
N ASN A 9 10.55 8.66 5.88
CA ASN A 9 11.73 8.51 5.02
C ASN A 9 12.88 9.42 5.42
N ARG A 10 12.70 10.28 6.43
CA ARG A 10 13.68 11.28 6.90
C ARG A 10 14.26 12.17 5.79
N THR A 11 13.59 12.22 4.63
CA THR A 11 13.99 13.05 3.49
C THR A 11 13.95 14.52 3.90
N ALA A 12 15.02 15.25 3.59
CA ALA A 12 15.10 16.67 3.90
C ALA A 12 14.05 17.46 3.10
N VAL A 13 13.09 18.07 3.80
CA VAL A 13 12.13 19.00 3.21
C VAL A 13 12.76 20.38 3.13
N THR A 14 12.76 20.95 1.93
CA THR A 14 13.34 22.26 1.64
C THR A 14 12.22 23.27 1.33
N PRO A 15 12.51 24.58 1.30
CA PRO A 15 11.53 25.57 0.86
C PRO A 15 11.12 25.45 -0.62
N SER A 16 11.87 24.68 -1.43
CA SER A 16 11.59 24.44 -2.85
C SER A 16 10.92 23.08 -3.04
N ALA A 17 9.78 23.07 -3.75
CA ALA A 17 9.11 21.82 -4.10
C ALA A 17 10.01 20.94 -4.98
N SER A 18 10.67 21.54 -5.98
CA SER A 18 11.57 20.83 -6.89
C SER A 18 12.77 20.21 -6.17
N GLU A 19 13.38 20.93 -5.23
CA GLU A 19 14.52 20.42 -4.46
C GLU A 19 14.08 19.32 -3.50
N THR A 20 12.95 19.48 -2.82
CA THR A 20 12.37 18.44 -1.97
C THR A 20 12.05 17.16 -2.75
N LEU A 21 11.42 17.28 -3.92
CA LEU A 21 11.10 16.15 -4.80
C LEU A 21 12.37 15.52 -5.39
N GLY A 22 13.37 16.32 -5.75
CA GLY A 22 14.67 15.84 -6.18
C GLY A 22 15.37 15.01 -5.10
N ASN A 23 15.35 15.49 -3.85
CA ASN A 23 15.89 14.76 -2.71
C ASN A 23 15.15 13.43 -2.49
N LEU A 24 13.81 13.46 -2.56
CA LEU A 24 13.00 12.25 -2.44
C LEU A 24 13.39 11.18 -3.48
N VAL A 25 13.54 11.59 -4.75
CA VAL A 25 13.92 10.67 -5.83
C VAL A 25 15.34 10.14 -5.68
N SER A 26 16.22 10.88 -4.98
CA SER A 26 17.60 10.49 -4.74
C SER A 26 17.77 9.46 -3.62
N GLU A 27 16.75 9.26 -2.78
CA GLU A 27 16.74 8.17 -1.81
C GLU A 27 16.75 6.82 -2.54
N GLU A 28 17.40 5.80 -1.96
CA GLU A 28 17.41 4.47 -2.58
C GLU A 28 16.08 3.73 -2.39
N THR A 29 15.48 3.93 -1.21
CA THR A 29 14.29 3.24 -0.73
C THR A 29 13.32 4.23 -0.09
N MET A 30 12.03 3.96 -0.25
CA MET A 30 10.95 4.73 0.35
C MET A 30 10.02 3.78 1.11
N VAL A 31 9.88 4.03 2.41
CA VAL A 31 8.87 3.45 3.28
C VAL A 31 7.55 4.17 3.05
N LEU A 32 6.51 3.41 2.75
CA LEU A 32 5.15 3.92 2.54
C LEU A 32 4.25 3.27 3.60
N PRO A 33 4.28 3.78 4.84
CA PRO A 33 3.59 3.12 5.94
C PRO A 33 2.09 3.04 5.69
N GLY A 34 1.48 1.94 6.14
CA GLY A 34 0.05 1.67 5.94
C GLY A 34 -0.19 0.70 4.79
N GLY A 35 -0.32 -0.58 5.14
CA GLY A 35 -0.66 -1.67 4.22
C GLY A 35 -2.15 -1.74 3.87
N LEU A 36 -2.63 -2.94 3.57
CA LEU A 36 -4.03 -3.17 3.21
C LEU A 36 -4.93 -3.21 4.44
N ARG A 37 -6.08 -2.52 4.34
CA ARG A 37 -7.21 -2.64 5.28
C ARG A 37 -8.26 -3.53 4.65
N PHE A 38 -8.81 -4.44 5.44
CA PHE A 38 -9.94 -5.30 5.08
C PHE A 38 -11.16 -4.86 5.88
N SER A 39 -12.32 -4.79 5.24
CA SER A 39 -13.54 -4.37 5.93
C SER A 39 -14.77 -5.02 5.30
N GLU A 40 -15.67 -5.46 6.17
CA GLU A 40 -17.05 -5.81 5.85
C GLU A 40 -17.96 -4.73 6.43
N GLU A 41 -18.78 -4.11 5.59
CA GLU A 41 -19.44 -2.85 5.91
C GLU A 41 -20.35 -2.97 7.14
N GLY A 42 -19.93 -2.36 8.25
CA GLY A 42 -20.67 -2.36 9.51
C GLY A 42 -20.52 -3.65 10.34
N GLU A 43 -19.72 -4.61 9.88
CA GLU A 43 -19.58 -5.92 10.54
C GLU A 43 -18.18 -6.15 11.13
N ALA A 44 -17.13 -5.98 10.34
CA ALA A 44 -15.76 -6.26 10.77
C ALA A 44 -14.72 -5.37 10.07
N GLU A 45 -13.61 -5.11 10.75
CA GLU A 45 -12.48 -4.38 10.21
C GLU A 45 -11.17 -5.03 10.64
N VAL A 46 -10.25 -5.25 9.69
CA VAL A 46 -8.86 -5.61 9.99
C VAL A 46 -7.96 -4.53 9.40
N ILE A 47 -7.16 -3.91 10.25
CA ILE A 47 -6.22 -2.85 9.87
C ILE A 47 -4.80 -3.40 9.76
N PRO A 48 -3.94 -2.78 8.94
CA PRO A 48 -2.53 -3.15 8.92
C PRO A 48 -1.89 -2.85 10.28
N GLY A 49 -1.07 -3.78 10.75
CA GLY A 49 -0.22 -3.62 11.92
C GLY A 49 0.92 -2.64 11.69
N CYS A 50 1.66 -2.36 12.76
CA CYS A 50 2.90 -1.60 12.68
C CYS A 50 3.97 -2.34 11.85
N CYS A 51 4.92 -1.59 11.32
CA CYS A 51 5.99 -2.08 10.43
C CYS A 51 5.52 -2.69 9.10
N CYS A 52 4.20 -2.72 8.83
CA CYS A 52 3.67 -2.97 7.49
C CYS A 52 3.63 -1.67 6.69
N GLY A 53 3.97 -1.76 5.42
CA GLY A 53 3.88 -0.67 4.46
C GLY A 53 3.18 -1.11 3.19
N LEU A 54 2.66 -0.13 2.47
CA LEU A 54 2.03 -0.31 1.18
C LEU A 54 2.99 -0.94 0.19
N GLU A 55 4.31 -0.79 0.35
CA GLU A 55 5.33 -1.49 -0.44
C GLU A 55 5.16 -3.03 -0.46
N GLY A 56 4.57 -3.61 0.59
CA GLY A 56 4.34 -5.06 0.70
C GLY A 56 3.00 -5.54 0.13
N TRP A 57 2.18 -4.65 -0.45
CA TRP A 57 0.83 -5.01 -0.90
C TRP A 57 0.81 -6.15 -1.93
N ARG A 58 1.85 -6.28 -2.77
CA ARG A 58 1.88 -7.27 -3.84
C ARG A 58 1.97 -8.71 -3.31
N GLU A 59 2.50 -8.93 -2.10
CA GLU A 59 2.52 -10.24 -1.46
C GLU A 59 1.10 -10.82 -1.29
N TRP A 60 0.12 -9.92 -1.09
CA TRP A 60 -1.28 -10.31 -0.94
C TRP A 60 -1.90 -10.90 -2.22
N LEU A 61 -1.33 -10.64 -3.42
CA LEU A 61 -1.80 -11.27 -4.67
C LEU A 61 -1.71 -12.80 -4.63
N GLY A 62 -0.81 -13.34 -3.80
CA GLY A 62 -0.65 -14.77 -3.58
C GLY A 62 -1.58 -15.36 -2.52
N VAL A 63 -2.27 -14.55 -1.74
CA VAL A 63 -3.08 -15.01 -0.61
C VAL A 63 -4.34 -15.80 -1.02
N PRO A 64 -5.01 -15.55 -2.16
CA PRO A 64 -6.12 -16.39 -2.58
C PRO A 64 -5.77 -17.87 -2.82
N GLN A 65 -4.50 -18.20 -3.07
CA GLN A 65 -4.04 -19.58 -3.25
C GLN A 65 -3.81 -20.28 -1.91
N GLU A 66 -4.25 -21.54 -1.80
CA GLU A 66 -4.17 -22.33 -0.56
C GLU A 66 -2.75 -22.38 0.01
N GLY A 67 -2.63 -22.16 1.31
CA GLY A 67 -1.37 -22.25 2.05
C GLY A 67 -0.46 -21.03 1.92
N ASN A 68 -0.82 -20.04 1.10
CA ASN A 68 -0.10 -18.77 1.05
C ASN A 68 -0.64 -17.79 2.09
N THR A 69 0.28 -17.03 2.67
CA THR A 69 0.00 -15.96 3.63
C THR A 69 0.78 -14.71 3.25
N ALA A 70 0.36 -13.56 3.76
CA ALA A 70 1.10 -12.31 3.66
C ALA A 70 1.26 -11.71 5.06
N TRP A 71 2.37 -11.03 5.30
CA TRP A 71 2.58 -10.38 6.60
C TRP A 71 1.87 -9.03 6.63
N GLY A 72 0.93 -8.86 7.56
CA GLY A 72 0.17 -7.62 7.70
C GLY A 72 0.69 -6.67 8.77
N GLY A 73 1.87 -6.92 9.35
CA GLY A 73 2.47 -6.09 10.41
C GLY A 73 2.43 -6.73 11.79
N HIS A 74 2.95 -6.01 12.78
CA HIS A 74 2.88 -6.36 14.20
C HIS A 74 1.92 -5.42 14.95
N ASP A 75 1.19 -5.91 15.94
CA ASP A 75 0.45 -5.08 16.91
C ASP A 75 -0.37 -3.89 16.29
N PRO A 76 -1.58 -4.15 15.78
CA PRO A 76 -2.27 -5.43 15.87
C PRO A 76 -1.76 -6.41 14.81
N ASP A 77 -1.71 -7.69 15.17
CA ASP A 77 -1.27 -8.75 14.26
C ASP A 77 -2.38 -9.05 13.25
N VAL A 78 -1.98 -9.36 12.02
CA VAL A 78 -2.89 -9.80 10.96
C VAL A 78 -2.58 -11.23 10.58
N TRP A 79 -3.58 -12.08 10.66
CA TRP A 79 -3.45 -13.50 10.38
C TRP A 79 -4.34 -13.92 9.20
N VAL A 80 -3.82 -14.84 8.37
CA VAL A 80 -4.53 -15.41 7.24
C VAL A 80 -4.83 -16.88 7.53
N GLU A 81 -6.11 -17.23 7.52
CA GLU A 81 -6.57 -18.62 7.62
C GLU A 81 -7.23 -19.04 6.31
N HIS A 82 -6.91 -20.24 5.84
CA HIS A 82 -7.61 -20.89 4.74
C HIS A 82 -8.50 -22.00 5.29
N ALA A 83 -9.81 -21.86 5.09
CA ALA A 83 -10.79 -22.82 5.62
C ALA A 83 -11.98 -22.94 4.67
N GLY A 84 -12.39 -24.19 4.37
CA GLY A 84 -13.62 -24.44 3.59
C GLY A 84 -13.61 -23.83 2.18
N GLY A 85 -12.44 -23.64 1.58
CA GLY A 85 -12.31 -23.00 0.27
C GLY A 85 -12.33 -21.46 0.29
N LYS A 86 -12.43 -20.86 1.48
CA LYS A 86 -12.43 -19.41 1.70
C LYS A 86 -11.12 -18.94 2.33
N VAL A 87 -10.90 -17.63 2.27
CA VAL A 87 -9.79 -16.96 2.95
C VAL A 87 -10.39 -16.08 4.05
N ARG A 88 -9.86 -16.19 5.26
CA ARG A 88 -10.22 -15.34 6.39
C ARG A 88 -9.01 -14.53 6.82
N VAL A 89 -9.23 -13.23 6.98
CA VAL A 89 -8.23 -12.30 7.49
C VAL A 89 -8.68 -11.88 8.89
N TRP A 90 -7.86 -12.19 9.89
CA TRP A 90 -8.16 -11.98 11.31
C TRP A 90 -7.31 -10.85 11.90
N GLN A 91 -7.88 -10.08 12.82
CA GLN A 91 -7.14 -9.16 13.68
C GLN A 91 -6.83 -9.82 15.02
N ASP A 92 -5.55 -9.92 15.41
CA ASP A 92 -5.07 -10.47 16.70
C ASP A 92 -5.71 -11.84 17.04
N GLU A 93 -5.10 -12.97 16.67
CA GLU A 93 -5.58 -14.38 16.82
C GLU A 93 -6.24 -14.72 18.19
N ARG A 94 -7.48 -14.26 18.43
CA ARG A 94 -8.21 -14.37 19.71
C ARG A 94 -9.70 -14.54 19.50
N GLU A 95 -10.36 -15.12 20.51
CA GLU A 95 -11.82 -15.27 20.51
C GLU A 95 -12.52 -13.90 20.48
N GLY A 96 -13.45 -13.71 19.56
CA GLY A 96 -14.13 -12.42 19.33
C GLY A 96 -13.31 -11.38 18.56
N ALA A 97 -12.16 -11.77 17.98
CA ALA A 97 -11.44 -10.96 17.01
C ALA A 97 -12.30 -10.61 15.79
N ASP A 98 -12.07 -9.41 15.23
CA ASP A 98 -12.61 -9.06 13.93
C ASP A 98 -11.99 -9.96 12.86
N CYS A 99 -12.86 -10.48 11.99
CA CYS A 99 -12.51 -11.34 10.88
C CYS A 99 -13.28 -10.89 9.65
N VAL A 100 -12.57 -10.76 8.54
CA VAL A 100 -13.21 -10.57 7.23
C VAL A 100 -12.98 -11.82 6.40
N GLU A 101 -14.07 -12.44 5.94
CA GLU A 101 -14.07 -13.66 5.15
C GLU A 101 -14.30 -13.33 3.67
N PHE A 102 -13.55 -13.97 2.79
CA PHE A 102 -13.65 -13.79 1.34
C PHE A 102 -13.75 -15.13 0.63
N ASP A 103 -14.54 -15.16 -0.44
CA ASP A 103 -14.32 -16.15 -1.48
C ASP A 103 -13.01 -15.83 -2.22
N ARG A 104 -12.28 -16.85 -2.70
CA ARG A 104 -10.97 -16.63 -3.35
C ARG A 104 -11.05 -15.74 -4.59
N GLU A 105 -12.10 -15.91 -5.38
CA GLU A 105 -12.34 -15.11 -6.59
C GLU A 105 -12.67 -13.66 -6.24
N GLU A 106 -13.44 -13.45 -5.18
CA GLU A 106 -13.74 -12.12 -4.64
C GLU A 106 -12.46 -11.42 -4.18
N MET A 107 -11.66 -12.08 -3.35
CA MET A 107 -10.38 -11.52 -2.89
C MET A 107 -9.46 -11.18 -4.06
N THR A 108 -9.36 -12.08 -5.05
CA THR A 108 -8.57 -11.85 -6.27
C THR A 108 -9.05 -10.61 -7.02
N THR A 109 -10.38 -10.43 -7.11
CA THR A 109 -10.99 -9.26 -7.75
C THR A 109 -10.69 -7.97 -6.98
N LEU A 110 -10.82 -7.98 -5.66
CA LEU A 110 -10.54 -6.83 -4.80
C LEU A 110 -9.05 -6.43 -4.87
N LEU A 111 -8.14 -7.40 -4.84
CA LEU A 111 -6.71 -7.14 -4.97
C LEU A 111 -6.32 -6.59 -6.35
N SER A 112 -7.02 -7.02 -7.41
CA SER A 112 -6.85 -6.45 -8.75
C SER A 112 -7.34 -4.98 -8.81
N ARG A 113 -8.37 -4.64 -8.03
CA ARG A 113 -8.81 -3.25 -7.87
C ARG A 113 -7.77 -2.43 -7.11
N VAL A 114 -7.16 -2.98 -6.06
CA VAL A 114 -6.02 -2.33 -5.38
C VAL A 114 -4.92 -1.99 -6.38
N GLU A 115 -4.47 -2.95 -7.21
CA GLU A 115 -3.45 -2.66 -8.24
C GLU A 115 -3.86 -1.52 -9.18
N THR A 116 -5.13 -1.51 -9.59
CA THR A 116 -5.71 -0.47 -10.45
C THR A 116 -5.72 0.89 -9.77
N ASP A 117 -6.15 0.95 -8.51
CA ASP A 117 -6.24 2.18 -7.72
C ASP A 117 -4.85 2.75 -7.41
N LEU A 118 -3.86 1.90 -7.13
CA LEU A 118 -2.48 2.32 -6.97
C LEU A 118 -1.91 2.88 -8.28
N GLY A 119 -2.23 2.27 -9.42
CA GLY A 119 -1.90 2.82 -10.74
C GLY A 119 -2.57 4.17 -10.99
N GLY A 120 -3.83 4.33 -10.61
CA GLY A 120 -4.57 5.59 -10.67
C GLY A 120 -3.96 6.67 -9.77
N PHE A 121 -3.54 6.32 -8.56
CA PHE A 121 -2.81 7.20 -7.66
C PHE A 121 -1.51 7.71 -8.30
N LEU A 122 -0.71 6.83 -8.91
CA LEU A 122 0.53 7.22 -9.60
C LEU A 122 0.27 8.20 -10.77
N ALA A 123 -0.82 8.02 -11.50
CA ALA A 123 -1.21 8.98 -12.55
C ALA A 123 -1.52 10.36 -11.97
N ARG A 124 -2.31 10.42 -10.88
CA ARG A 124 -2.63 11.68 -10.19
C ARG A 124 -1.42 12.32 -9.53
N LEU A 125 -0.49 11.50 -9.03
CA LEU A 125 0.79 11.99 -8.51
C LEU A 125 1.59 12.68 -9.62
N GLY A 126 1.65 12.10 -10.82
CA GLY A 126 2.30 12.72 -11.98
C GLY A 126 1.68 14.08 -12.36
N GLU A 127 0.34 14.15 -12.41
CA GLU A 127 -0.38 15.41 -12.64
C GLU A 127 -0.04 16.46 -11.58
N TRP A 128 -0.05 16.08 -10.31
CA TRP A 128 0.30 16.97 -9.21
C TRP A 128 1.77 17.44 -9.29
N VAL A 129 2.72 16.53 -9.56
CA VAL A 129 4.14 16.89 -9.72
C VAL A 129 4.31 17.86 -10.88
N SER A 130 3.62 17.67 -12.00
CA SER A 130 3.70 18.58 -13.15
C SER A 130 3.27 20.00 -12.82
N HIS A 131 2.35 20.16 -11.87
CA HIS A 131 1.87 21.45 -11.43
C HIS A 131 2.87 22.16 -10.51
N VAL A 132 3.53 21.42 -9.61
CA VAL A 132 4.40 22.01 -8.58
C VAL A 132 5.88 22.04 -8.95
N SER A 133 6.32 21.14 -9.84
CA SER A 133 7.71 21.01 -10.29
C SER A 133 7.76 20.37 -11.70
N PRO A 134 7.50 21.17 -12.74
CA PRO A 134 7.54 20.68 -14.12
C PRO A 134 8.88 20.03 -14.47
N GLY A 135 8.83 18.84 -15.07
CA GLY A 135 10.00 18.07 -15.49
C GLY A 135 10.49 17.00 -14.50
N LEU A 136 9.90 16.90 -13.30
CA LEU A 136 10.21 15.84 -12.32
C LEU A 136 9.17 14.70 -12.30
N GLU A 137 8.13 14.76 -13.12
CA GLU A 137 6.96 13.86 -13.06
C GLU A 137 7.37 12.40 -13.20
N GLN A 138 8.11 12.08 -14.27
CA GLN A 138 8.53 10.71 -14.55
C GLN A 138 9.48 10.18 -13.48
N ALA A 139 10.35 11.04 -12.95
CA ALA A 139 11.32 10.66 -11.94
C ALA A 139 10.63 10.33 -10.60
N VAL A 140 9.70 11.19 -10.17
CA VAL A 140 8.93 10.97 -8.94
C VAL A 140 7.99 9.77 -9.08
N VAL A 141 7.21 9.70 -10.16
CA VAL A 141 6.28 8.57 -10.39
C VAL A 141 7.05 7.27 -10.50
N GLY A 142 8.16 7.23 -11.23
CA GLY A 142 9.00 6.04 -11.35
C GLY A 142 9.59 5.60 -10.02
N HIS A 143 10.07 6.55 -9.21
CA HIS A 143 10.60 6.25 -7.88
C HIS A 143 9.53 5.70 -6.94
N VAL A 144 8.35 6.32 -6.87
CA VAL A 144 7.25 5.85 -6.02
C VAL A 144 6.69 4.51 -6.52
N ALA A 145 6.49 4.35 -7.83
CA ALA A 145 6.01 3.09 -8.42
C ALA A 145 6.95 1.91 -8.13
N LYS A 146 8.26 2.15 -8.24
CA LYS A 146 9.29 1.15 -7.89
C LYS A 146 9.17 0.72 -6.42
N ASN A 147 9.06 1.67 -5.50
CA ASN A 147 8.99 1.37 -4.07
C ASN A 147 7.65 0.76 -3.66
N MET A 148 6.56 1.09 -4.35
CA MET A 148 5.26 0.46 -4.17
C MET A 148 5.14 -0.90 -4.86
N ASP A 149 6.16 -1.35 -5.59
CA ASP A 149 6.08 -2.51 -6.48
C ASP A 149 4.82 -2.48 -7.37
N VAL A 150 4.52 -1.33 -7.96
CA VAL A 150 3.43 -1.15 -8.93
C VAL A 150 4.07 -1.07 -10.31
N ARG A 151 3.57 -1.87 -11.25
CA ARG A 151 4.01 -1.75 -12.64
C ARG A 151 3.60 -0.37 -13.15
N ALA A 152 4.58 0.47 -13.50
CA ALA A 152 4.29 1.71 -14.20
C ALA A 152 3.53 1.36 -15.48
N GLY A 153 2.26 1.77 -15.56
CA GLY A 153 1.47 1.63 -16.77
C GLY A 153 2.20 2.33 -17.91
N ARG A 154 2.41 1.64 -19.04
CA ARG A 154 2.85 2.29 -20.26
C ARG A 154 1.74 3.24 -20.69
N THR A 155 1.91 4.53 -20.41
CA THR A 155 1.12 5.62 -21.02
C THR A 155 1.30 5.62 -22.53
#